data_AF-A0A1L7NMK0-F1
#
_entry.id   AF-A0A1L7NMK0-F1
#
_cell.length_a   1.000
_cell.length_b   1.000
_cell.length_c   1.000
_cell.angle_alpha   90.00
_cell.angle_beta   90.00
_cell.angle_gamma   90.00
#
_symmetry.space_group_name_H-M   'P 1'
#
loop_
_entity.id
_entity.type
_entity.pdbx_description
1 polymer ?
#
loop_
_entity_poly.entity_id
_entity_poly.type
_entity_poly.pdbx_seq_one_letter_code
_entity_poly.pdbx_strand_id
1 'polypeptide(L)'
;MMTPSQIAAAAVEIVRSALPYSSELLEQCTSLELPHIMVNGDVFGPAPDNAAAFMQYGPDWTGLAVSSRCGGTSYWLYYRCQLTQERAMACLGPQPSVGAAIEAAVQHVRADLEYWNSKRTAA
;
A
#
# COMPACT_ATOMS: atom_id res chain seq x y z
N MET A 1 -16.28 -12.32 -14.61
CA MET A 1 -16.42 -11.96 -13.19
C MET A 1 -15.47 -12.80 -12.37
N MET A 2 -14.93 -12.25 -11.29
CA MET A 2 -14.10 -12.99 -10.33
C MET A 2 -14.97 -13.57 -9.21
N THR A 3 -14.63 -14.77 -8.74
CA THR A 3 -15.20 -15.37 -7.53
C THR A 3 -14.62 -14.72 -6.27
N PRO A 4 -15.26 -14.85 -5.09
CA PRO A 4 -14.71 -14.33 -3.83
C PRO A 4 -13.28 -14.83 -3.54
N SER A 5 -12.98 -16.10 -3.85
CA SER A 5 -11.63 -16.65 -3.67
C SER A 5 -10.61 -16.05 -4.63
N GLN A 6 -10.99 -15.79 -5.88
CA GLN A 6 -10.14 -15.09 -6.85
C GLN A 6 -9.89 -13.64 -6.44
N ILE A 7 -10.90 -12.96 -5.88
CA ILE A 7 -10.74 -11.58 -5.38
C ILE A 7 -9.78 -11.54 -4.19
N ALA A 8 -9.94 -12.46 -3.23
CA ALA A 8 -9.04 -12.55 -2.09
C ALA A 8 -7.58 -12.81 -2.52
N ALA A 9 -7.36 -13.75 -3.44
CA ALA A 9 -6.02 -14.03 -3.97
C ALA A 9 -5.43 -12.83 -4.72
N ALA A 10 -6.22 -12.17 -5.57
CA ALA A 10 -5.77 -10.99 -6.31
C ALA A 10 -5.41 -9.81 -5.40
N ALA A 11 -6.17 -9.59 -4.31
CA ALA A 11 -5.87 -8.55 -3.34
C ALA A 11 -4.49 -8.77 -2.67
N VAL A 12 -4.20 -10.01 -2.26
CA VAL A 12 -2.90 -10.39 -1.71
C VAL A 12 -1.78 -10.15 -2.72
N GLU A 13 -1.95 -10.57 -3.97
CA GLU A 13 -0.94 -10.39 -5.02
C GLU A 13 -0.70 -8.93 -5.37
N ILE A 14 -1.75 -8.10 -5.43
CA ILE A 14 -1.61 -6.64 -5.63
C ILE A 14 -0.79 -6.01 -4.52
N VAL A 15 -1.12 -6.30 -3.25
CA VAL A 15 -0.36 -5.77 -2.11
C VAL A 15 1.08 -6.25 -2.17
N ARG A 16 1.32 -7.56 -2.36
CA ARG A 16 2.67 -8.12 -2.48
C ARG A 16 3.49 -7.47 -3.58
N SER A 17 2.90 -7.24 -4.76
CA SER A 17 3.58 -6.59 -5.89
C SER A 17 3.99 -5.14 -5.63
N ALA A 18 3.31 -4.46 -4.68
CA ALA A 18 3.65 -3.11 -4.29
C ALA A 18 4.78 -3.06 -3.24
N LEU A 19 5.05 -4.17 -2.53
CA LEU A 19 6.02 -4.20 -1.44
C LEU A 19 7.43 -4.52 -1.97
N PRO A 20 8.48 -3.80 -1.50
CA PRO A 20 9.85 -4.04 -1.95
C PRO A 20 10.47 -5.32 -1.36
N TYR A 21 9.91 -5.82 -0.26
CA TYR A 21 10.38 -7.00 0.46
C TYR A 21 9.19 -7.89 0.82
N SER A 22 9.47 -9.13 1.24
CA SER A 22 8.44 -10.04 1.69
C SER A 22 7.76 -9.52 2.98
N SER A 23 6.51 -9.92 3.20
CA SER A 23 5.75 -9.50 4.38
C SER A 23 6.47 -9.88 5.68
N GLU A 24 7.11 -11.05 5.73
CA GLU A 24 7.81 -11.55 6.92
C GLU A 24 9.04 -10.69 7.30
N LEU A 25 9.68 -10.06 6.32
CA LEU A 25 10.76 -9.10 6.57
C LEU A 25 10.20 -7.75 7.01
N LEU A 26 9.13 -7.28 6.36
CA LEU A 26 8.50 -6.00 6.68
C LEU A 26 7.84 -5.99 8.05
N GLU A 27 7.36 -7.13 8.54
CA GLU A 27 6.81 -7.29 9.89
C GLU A 27 7.82 -6.98 11.00
N GLN A 28 9.12 -7.04 10.70
CA GLN A 28 10.19 -6.70 11.64
C GLN A 28 10.49 -5.19 11.66
N CYS A 29 9.98 -4.44 10.68
CA CYS A 29 10.17 -3.00 10.58
C CYS A 29 9.23 -2.24 11.51
N THR A 30 9.69 -1.07 11.93
CA THR A 30 8.89 -0.03 12.58
C THR A 30 8.38 0.98 11.57
N SER A 31 7.43 1.83 11.97
CA SER A 31 6.94 2.89 11.09
C SER A 31 8.02 3.87 10.63
N LEU A 32 9.12 4.02 11.39
CA LEU A 32 10.21 4.95 11.07
C LEU A 32 11.12 4.46 9.94
N GLU A 33 11.06 3.15 9.63
CA GLU A 33 11.83 2.53 8.56
C GLU A 33 11.05 2.53 7.23
N LEU A 34 9.78 2.95 7.26
CA LEU A 34 8.96 3.08 6.07
C LEU A 34 9.15 4.44 5.40
N PRO A 35 8.92 4.52 4.08
CA PRO A 35 8.80 5.78 3.37
C PRO A 35 7.79 6.73 4.01
N HIS A 36 8.10 8.02 4.05
CA HIS A 36 7.27 9.06 4.64
C HIS A 36 6.59 9.93 3.60
N ILE A 37 5.29 10.16 3.76
CA ILE A 37 4.49 11.12 3.00
C ILE A 37 4.62 12.49 3.67
N MET A 38 5.10 13.46 2.89
CA MET A 38 5.27 14.85 3.31
C MET A 38 3.98 15.64 3.12
N VAL A 39 3.91 16.85 3.68
CA VAL A 39 2.71 17.71 3.65
C VAL A 39 2.28 18.08 2.22
N ASN A 40 3.23 18.14 1.29
CA ASN A 40 2.98 18.40 -0.13
C ASN A 40 2.56 17.15 -0.92
N GLY A 41 2.47 15.98 -0.28
CA GLY A 41 2.10 14.72 -0.91
C GLY A 41 3.28 13.92 -1.50
N ASP A 42 4.49 14.46 -1.45
CA ASP A 42 5.67 13.74 -1.89
C ASP A 42 6.03 12.61 -0.93
N VAL A 43 6.51 11.50 -1.49
CA VAL A 43 6.97 10.35 -0.69
C VAL A 43 8.50 10.32 -0.71
N PHE A 44 9.10 10.26 0.47
CA PHE A 44 10.55 10.15 0.64
C PHE A 44 10.89 8.87 1.37
N GLY A 45 11.95 8.19 0.94
CA GLY A 45 12.38 6.94 1.56
C GLY A 45 13.81 6.58 1.19
N PRO A 46 14.32 5.45 1.71
CA PRO A 46 15.62 4.93 1.34
C PRO A 46 15.68 4.61 -0.17
N ALA A 47 16.81 4.89 -0.81
CA ALA A 47 17.02 4.49 -2.19
C ALA A 47 17.08 2.94 -2.28
N PRO A 48 16.48 2.30 -3.31
CA PRO A 48 16.44 0.84 -3.41
C PRO A 48 17.81 0.17 -3.44
N ASP A 49 18.82 0.86 -3.95
CA ASP A 49 20.20 0.41 -4.09
C ASP A 49 21.14 0.89 -2.96
N ASN A 50 20.68 1.83 -2.14
CA ASN A 50 21.46 2.40 -1.05
C ASN A 50 20.55 2.91 0.08
N ALA A 51 20.37 2.09 1.11
CA ALA A 51 19.56 2.46 2.28
C ALA A 51 20.10 3.67 3.07
N ALA A 52 21.37 4.06 2.87
CA ALA A 52 21.95 5.27 3.48
C ALA A 52 21.66 6.55 2.68
N ALA A 53 21.14 6.43 1.45
CA ALA A 53 20.68 7.56 0.66
C ALA A 53 19.17 7.69 0.76
N PHE A 54 18.68 8.91 0.99
CA PHE A 54 17.25 9.22 0.97
C PHE A 54 16.90 9.89 -0.35
N MET A 55 15.82 9.46 -0.98
CA MET A 55 15.35 10.02 -2.25
C MET A 55 13.86 10.33 -2.21
N GLN A 56 13.44 11.27 -3.06
CA GLN A 56 12.03 11.44 -3.39
C GLN A 56 11.63 10.35 -4.38
N TYR A 57 10.59 9.61 -4.07
CA TYR A 57 10.01 8.65 -5.00
C TYR A 57 9.14 9.35 -6.04
N GLY A 58 9.22 8.84 -7.27
CA GLY A 58 8.48 9.38 -8.41
C GLY A 58 6.96 9.14 -8.33
N PRO A 59 6.21 9.76 -9.25
CA PRO A 59 4.75 9.65 -9.29
C PRO A 59 4.23 8.24 -9.60
N ASP A 60 5.08 7.35 -10.11
CA ASP A 60 4.73 5.96 -10.41
C ASP A 60 5.03 4.98 -9.29
N TRP A 61 5.63 5.45 -8.18
CA TRP A 61 6.00 4.61 -7.06
C TRP A 61 4.77 3.98 -6.38
N THR A 62 4.93 2.72 -5.98
CA THR A 62 3.98 1.92 -5.20
C THR A 62 4.69 1.35 -3.99
N GLY A 63 3.95 1.17 -2.91
CA GLY A 63 4.47 0.62 -1.67
C GLY A 63 3.71 1.09 -0.44
N LEU A 64 4.19 0.66 0.71
CA LEU A 64 3.69 1.11 2.00
C LEU A 64 4.42 2.38 2.41
N ALA A 65 3.68 3.37 2.86
CA ALA A 65 4.22 4.62 3.37
C ALA A 65 3.49 5.03 4.65
N VAL A 66 4.10 5.96 5.39
CA VAL A 66 3.53 6.53 6.61
C VAL A 66 3.41 8.03 6.50
N SER A 67 2.40 8.60 7.13
CA SER A 67 2.30 10.04 7.36
C SER A 67 2.20 10.28 8.86
N SER A 68 2.89 11.30 9.36
CA SER A 68 2.77 11.71 10.75
C SER A 68 2.14 13.11 10.84
N ARG A 69 1.02 13.22 11.54
CA ARG A 69 0.36 14.52 11.80
C ARG A 69 -0.02 14.62 13.27
N CYS A 70 0.41 15.69 13.92
CA CYS A 70 0.11 15.97 15.33
C CYS A 70 0.44 14.79 16.28
N GLY A 71 1.54 14.08 16.05
CA GLY A 71 1.97 12.93 16.85
C GLY A 71 1.27 11.60 16.51
N GLY A 72 0.28 11.60 15.62
CA GLY A 72 -0.34 10.38 15.11
C GLY A 72 0.32 9.89 13.83
N THR A 73 0.65 8.60 13.76
CA THR A 73 1.15 7.93 12.55
C THR A 73 -0.01 7.20 11.87
N SER A 74 -0.20 7.44 10.58
CA SER A 74 -1.13 6.70 9.72
C SER A 74 -0.38 6.00 8.62
N TYR A 75 -0.80 4.79 8.29
CA TYR A 75 -0.25 3.98 7.22
C TYR A 75 -1.06 4.17 5.93
N TRP A 76 -0.36 4.05 4.81
CA TRP A 76 -0.91 4.24 3.49
C TRP A 76 -0.33 3.19 2.54
N LEU A 77 -1.17 2.68 1.65
CA LEU A 77 -0.74 1.83 0.55
C LEU A 77 -0.88 2.59 -0.76
N TYR A 78 0.19 2.67 -1.53
CA TYR A 78 0.18 3.03 -2.94
C TYR A 78 0.27 1.77 -3.79
N TYR A 79 -0.67 1.59 -4.71
CA TYR A 79 -0.73 0.40 -5.57
C TYR A 79 -1.28 0.75 -6.95
N ARG A 80 -1.22 -0.18 -7.91
CA ARG A 80 -1.85 0.01 -9.22
C ARG A 80 -3.20 -0.70 -9.29
N CYS A 81 -4.24 0.02 -9.68
CA CYS A 81 -5.52 -0.57 -10.02
C CYS A 81 -5.34 -1.48 -11.24
N GLN A 82 -5.66 -2.77 -11.14
CA GLN A 82 -5.52 -3.68 -12.29
C GLN A 82 -6.43 -3.30 -13.47
N LEU A 83 -7.54 -2.60 -13.23
CA LEU A 83 -8.51 -2.27 -14.26
C LEU A 83 -8.10 -1.05 -15.09
N THR A 84 -7.68 0.03 -14.43
CA THR A 84 -7.33 1.29 -15.09
C THR A 84 -5.82 1.47 -15.27
N GLN A 85 -5.00 0.65 -14.60
CA GLN A 85 -3.54 0.79 -14.49
C GLN A 85 -3.08 2.10 -13.83
N GLU A 86 -4.03 2.90 -13.32
CA GLU A 86 -3.75 4.12 -12.59
C GLU A 86 -3.29 3.81 -11.17
N ARG A 87 -2.48 4.72 -10.64
CA ARG A 87 -2.03 4.66 -9.25
C ARG A 87 -3.21 4.98 -8.33
N ALA A 88 -3.50 4.07 -7.42
CA ALA A 88 -4.46 4.24 -6.34
C ALA A 88 -3.72 4.42 -5.01
N MET A 89 -4.39 5.08 -4.06
CA MET A 89 -3.94 5.19 -2.68
C MET A 89 -5.04 4.72 -1.73
N ALA A 90 -4.66 3.96 -0.71
CA ALA A 90 -5.54 3.54 0.37
C ALA A 90 -5.02 4.11 1.70
N CYS A 91 -5.88 4.82 2.42
CA CYS A 91 -5.61 5.22 3.79
C CYS A 91 -5.95 4.04 4.71
N LEU A 92 -4.95 3.53 5.42
CA LEU A 92 -5.11 2.40 6.33
C LEU A 92 -5.32 2.87 7.78
N GLY A 93 -5.16 4.17 8.03
CA GLY A 93 -5.22 4.76 9.35
C GLY A 93 -4.07 4.30 10.26
N PRO A 94 -4.16 4.56 11.57
CA PRO A 94 -3.21 4.04 12.54
C PRO A 94 -3.28 2.53 12.62
N GLN A 95 -2.13 1.87 12.61
CA GLN A 95 -1.99 0.42 12.73
C GLN A 95 -0.98 0.08 13.83
N PRO A 96 -1.16 -1.03 14.56
CA PRO A 96 -0.27 -1.39 15.67
C PRO A 96 1.11 -1.86 15.20
N SER A 97 1.25 -2.27 13.94
CA SER A 97 2.51 -2.72 13.33
C SER A 97 2.47 -2.60 11.81
N VAL A 98 3.62 -2.76 11.15
CA VAL A 98 3.72 -2.85 9.69
C VAL A 98 2.95 -4.08 9.18
N GLY A 99 3.01 -5.22 9.87
CA GLY A 99 2.22 -6.40 9.54
C GLY A 99 0.72 -6.14 9.53
N ALA A 100 0.20 -5.49 10.57
CA ALA A 100 -1.21 -5.10 10.64
C ALA A 100 -1.59 -4.11 9.52
N ALA A 101 -0.68 -3.23 9.11
CA ALA A 101 -0.88 -2.36 7.95
C ALA A 101 -0.94 -3.15 6.64
N ILE A 102 -0.10 -4.17 6.45
CA ILE A 102 -0.16 -5.06 5.26
C ILE A 102 -1.49 -5.81 5.23
N GLU A 103 -1.96 -6.34 6.36
CA GLU A 103 -3.27 -6.99 6.44
C GLU A 103 -4.42 -6.03 6.12
N ALA A 104 -4.39 -4.81 6.69
CA ALA A 104 -5.37 -3.76 6.41
C ALA A 104 -5.36 -3.36 4.92
N ALA A 105 -4.17 -3.28 4.30
CA ALA A 105 -3.99 -3.05 2.88
C ALA A 105 -4.68 -4.13 2.04
N VAL A 106 -4.51 -5.42 2.39
CA VAL A 106 -5.17 -6.52 1.70
C VAL A 106 -6.69 -6.40 1.80
N GLN A 107 -7.23 -6.08 2.98
CA GLN A 107 -8.68 -5.90 3.15
C GLN A 107 -9.22 -4.72 2.34
N HIS A 108 -8.48 -3.60 2.28
CA HIS A 108 -8.88 -2.44 1.49
C HIS A 108 -8.90 -2.76 -0.01
N VAL A 109 -7.82 -3.35 -0.55
CA VAL A 109 -7.75 -3.74 -1.96
C VAL A 109 -8.83 -4.76 -2.29
N ARG A 110 -9.11 -5.70 -1.39
CA ARG A 110 -10.21 -6.66 -1.55
C ARG A 110 -11.56 -5.94 -1.68
N ALA A 111 -11.86 -4.98 -0.83
CA ALA A 111 -13.11 -4.22 -0.88
C ALA A 111 -13.23 -3.42 -2.19
N ASP A 112 -12.13 -2.82 -2.66
CA ASP A 112 -12.10 -2.11 -3.95
C ASP A 112 -12.39 -3.06 -5.12
N LEU A 113 -11.77 -4.25 -5.13
CA LEU A 113 -12.01 -5.28 -6.15
C LEU A 113 -13.45 -5.81 -6.11
N GLU A 114 -14.02 -6.05 -4.93
CA GLU A 114 -15.42 -6.45 -4.75
C GLU A 114 -16.36 -5.38 -5.32
N TYR A 115 -16.11 -4.12 -4.99
CA TYR A 115 -16.87 -2.99 -5.53
C TYR A 115 -16.79 -2.93 -7.06
N TRP A 116 -15.60 -2.97 -7.66
CA TRP A 116 -15.47 -2.89 -9.11
C TRP A 116 -16.05 -4.12 -9.83
N ASN A 117 -15.87 -5.32 -9.28
CA ASN A 117 -16.47 -6.54 -9.83
C ASN A 117 -18.01 -6.45 -9.78
N SER A 118 -18.60 -5.87 -8.73
CA SER A 118 -20.05 -5.61 -8.66
C SER A 118 -20.54 -4.62 -9.72
N LYS A 119 -19.78 -3.56 -10.00
CA LYS A 119 -20.12 -2.56 -11.03
C LYS A 119 -20.07 -3.13 -12.43
N ARG A 120 -19.18 -4.07 -12.71
CA ARG A 120 -19.11 -4.79 -13.99
C ARG A 120 -20.27 -5.75 -14.21
N THR A 121 -20.88 -6.24 -13.14
CA THR A 121 -22.06 -7.13 -13.20
C THR A 121 -23.35 -6.36 -13.41
N ALA A 122 -23.39 -5.09 -13.00
CA ALA A 122 -24.56 -4.23 -13.12
C ALA A 122 -24.61 -3.44 -14.45
N ALA A 123 -23.55 -3.48 -15.25
CA ALA A 123 -23.42 -2.84 -16.57
C ALA A 123 -23.61 -3.88 -17.68
#